data_AF-A0A9P5JD26-F1
#
_entry.id   AF-A0A9P5JD26-F1
#
_cell.length_a   1.000
_cell.length_b   1.000
_cell.length_c   1.000
_cell.angle_alpha   90.00
_cell.angle_beta   90.00
_cell.angle_gamma   90.00
#
_symmetry.space_group_name_H-M   'P 1'
#
loop_
_entity.id
_entity.type
_entity.pdbx_description
1 polymer ?
#
loop_
_entity_poly.entity_id
_entity_poly.type
_entity_poly.pdbx_seq_one_letter_code
_entity_poly.pdbx_strand_id
1 'polypeptide(L)'
;MKDGSAADGNPIILSTINTSRSQAWTFTPTLLFDPDIAPFFFLTHYDTGTVADLSPDSKNVVGGNKGASPTQIWTTEVVNKSQNLYYIRNVTRDTYLSINGSPNGTNPLLSTTNKQAWEVQPNANDGQLVRIYYPLSNFLIDLAASDSRPGAAIIVNSTQSPGLNQQWKIEAAT
;
A
#
# COMPACT_ATOMS: atom_id res chain seq x y z
N MET A 1 -0.99 -42.22 16.51
CA MET A 1 -0.21 -41.07 16.01
C MET A 1 -0.60 -39.86 16.83
N LYS A 2 0.35 -39.08 17.36
CA LYS A 2 0.05 -37.84 18.11
C LYS A 2 -0.36 -36.77 17.12
N ASP A 3 -1.65 -36.50 17.01
CA ASP A 3 -2.25 -35.49 16.14
C ASP A 3 -2.49 -34.18 16.91
N GLY A 4 -1.44 -33.48 17.34
CA GLY A 4 -1.65 -32.13 17.87
C GLY A 4 -0.60 -31.56 18.82
N SER A 5 0.67 -31.83 18.57
CA SER A 5 1.71 -31.08 19.30
C SER A 5 1.92 -29.72 18.64
N ALA A 6 1.91 -28.65 19.45
CA ALA A 6 2.26 -27.30 19.03
C ALA A 6 3.74 -26.96 19.34
N ALA A 7 4.57 -27.95 19.67
CA ALA A 7 5.98 -27.71 19.94
C ALA A 7 6.76 -27.42 18.64
N ASP A 8 7.75 -26.54 18.74
CA ASP A 8 8.61 -26.17 17.62
C ASP A 8 9.36 -27.38 17.05
N GLY A 9 9.58 -27.36 15.73
CA GLY A 9 10.26 -28.46 15.02
C GLY A 9 9.37 -29.66 14.71
N ASN A 10 8.10 -29.65 15.09
CA ASN A 10 7.16 -30.70 14.67
C ASN A 10 6.74 -30.53 13.20
N PRO A 11 6.70 -31.64 12.43
CA PRO A 11 6.24 -31.59 11.05
C PRO A 11 4.72 -31.40 10.95
N ILE A 12 4.27 -30.68 9.92
CA ILE A 12 2.87 -30.70 9.48
C ILE A 12 2.62 -32.03 8.79
N ILE A 13 1.62 -32.77 9.24
CA ILE A 13 1.27 -34.10 8.70
C ILE A 13 -0.15 -34.13 8.18
N LEU A 14 -0.36 -34.88 7.09
CA LEU A 14 -1.69 -35.19 6.59
C LEU A 14 -2.32 -36.27 7.47
N SER A 15 -3.57 -36.09 7.89
CA SER A 15 -4.30 -37.06 8.71
C SER A 15 -5.79 -37.05 8.39
N THR A 16 -6.51 -38.08 8.83
CA THR A 16 -7.97 -38.13 8.72
C THR A 16 -8.60 -37.03 9.57
N ILE A 17 -9.67 -36.42 9.06
CA ILE A 17 -10.33 -35.31 9.73
C ILE A 17 -10.86 -35.74 11.11
N ASN A 18 -10.70 -34.89 12.11
CA ASN A 18 -11.22 -35.05 13.45
C ASN A 18 -11.69 -33.68 14.00
N THR A 19 -12.22 -33.66 15.23
CA THR A 19 -12.76 -32.44 15.85
C THR A 19 -11.70 -31.63 16.60
N SER A 20 -10.42 -31.98 16.50
CA SER A 20 -9.35 -31.29 17.20
C SER A 20 -9.03 -29.94 16.56
N ARG A 21 -8.73 -28.94 17.39
CA ARG A 21 -8.21 -27.65 16.91
C ARG A 21 -6.82 -27.75 16.27
N SER A 22 -6.11 -28.86 16.46
CA SER A 22 -4.82 -29.12 15.79
C SER A 22 -4.94 -29.32 14.28
N GLN A 23 -6.15 -29.51 13.76
CA GLN A 23 -6.44 -29.55 12.32
C GLN A 23 -7.16 -28.28 11.82
N ALA A 24 -7.41 -27.32 12.71
CA ALA A 24 -8.00 -26.04 12.37
C ALA A 24 -6.90 -25.03 12.08
N TRP A 25 -7.06 -24.29 10.98
CA TRP A 25 -6.09 -23.30 10.52
C TRP A 25 -6.75 -21.92 10.51
N THR A 26 -6.02 -20.93 11.02
CA THR A 26 -6.37 -19.53 10.81
C THR A 26 -5.47 -19.01 9.69
N PHE A 27 -6.07 -18.49 8.64
CA PHE A 27 -5.37 -17.70 7.65
C PHE A 27 -5.54 -16.24 8.02
N THR A 28 -4.42 -15.58 8.33
CA THR A 28 -4.42 -14.13 8.49
C THR A 28 -4.03 -13.53 7.15
N PRO A 29 -4.93 -12.80 6.46
CA PRO A 29 -4.56 -12.06 5.27
C PRO A 29 -3.41 -11.13 5.65
N THR A 30 -2.26 -11.29 5.01
CA THR A 30 -1.16 -10.36 5.25
C THR A 30 -1.29 -9.20 4.27
N LEU A 31 -1.23 -7.99 4.78
CA LEU A 31 -1.24 -6.80 3.95
C LEU A 31 0.03 -6.80 3.09
N LEU A 32 -0.12 -6.51 1.80
CA LEU A 32 0.99 -6.34 0.86
C LEU A 32 1.94 -5.19 1.23
N PHE A 33 1.56 -4.36 2.21
CA PHE A 33 2.38 -3.27 2.77
C PHE A 33 3.33 -3.72 3.91
N ASP A 34 3.39 -5.02 4.21
CA ASP A 34 4.38 -5.55 5.15
C ASP A 34 5.78 -5.51 4.51
N PRO A 35 6.74 -4.71 5.04
CA PRO A 35 8.10 -4.67 4.49
C PRO A 35 8.79 -6.05 4.53
N ASP A 36 8.32 -6.97 5.38
CA ASP A 36 8.81 -8.36 5.43
C ASP A 36 8.35 -9.20 4.23
N ILE A 37 7.31 -8.77 3.49
CA ILE A 37 6.74 -9.47 2.33
C ILE A 37 7.12 -8.79 1.03
N ALA A 38 6.98 -7.47 0.97
CA ALA A 38 7.30 -6.66 -0.20
C ALA A 38 8.14 -5.46 0.24
N PRO A 39 9.47 -5.63 0.44
CA PRO A 39 10.35 -4.56 0.92
C PRO A 39 10.41 -3.40 -0.07
N PHE A 40 10.15 -3.67 -1.35
CA PHE A 40 10.10 -2.69 -2.43
C PHE A 40 8.89 -2.95 -3.32
N PHE A 41 8.17 -1.90 -3.70
CA PHE A 41 6.94 -2.04 -4.48
C PHE A 41 6.68 -0.85 -5.40
N PHE A 42 5.86 -1.11 -6.41
CA PHE A 42 5.13 -0.10 -7.17
C PHE A 42 3.78 0.14 -6.53
N LEU A 43 3.40 1.41 -6.41
CA LEU A 43 2.04 1.81 -6.06
C LEU A 43 1.26 2.03 -7.35
N THR A 44 0.48 1.04 -7.76
CA THR A 44 -0.15 1.00 -9.09
C THR A 44 -1.65 1.26 -8.98
N HIS A 45 -2.12 2.28 -9.68
CA HIS A 45 -3.53 2.59 -9.78
C HIS A 45 -4.29 1.42 -10.41
N TYR A 46 -5.34 0.95 -9.73
CA TYR A 46 -6.00 -0.31 -10.06
C TYR A 46 -6.55 -0.36 -11.49
N ASP A 47 -7.23 0.70 -11.91
CA ASP A 47 -8.00 0.74 -13.15
C ASP A 47 -7.12 1.05 -14.37
N THR A 48 -6.18 1.99 -14.21
CA THR A 48 -5.39 2.50 -15.34
C THR A 48 -4.02 1.84 -15.47
N GLY A 49 -3.53 1.17 -14.42
CA GLY A 49 -2.15 0.67 -14.35
C GLY A 49 -1.09 1.76 -14.20
N THR A 50 -1.50 3.02 -13.98
CA THR A 50 -0.60 4.16 -13.74
C THR A 50 0.11 4.00 -12.39
N VAL A 51 1.42 4.20 -12.33
CA VAL A 51 2.18 4.11 -11.07
C VAL A 51 2.43 5.48 -10.45
N ALA A 52 2.55 5.53 -9.13
CA ALA A 52 3.06 6.72 -8.46
C ALA A 52 4.55 6.89 -8.75
N ASP A 53 4.90 7.97 -9.43
CA ASP A 53 6.25 8.27 -9.92
C ASP A 53 6.76 9.58 -9.32
N LEU A 54 7.95 9.56 -8.74
CA LEU A 54 8.64 10.77 -8.33
C LEU A 54 9.09 11.54 -9.57
N SER A 55 8.46 12.69 -9.78
CA SER A 55 8.74 13.53 -10.95
C SER A 55 10.20 14.04 -10.98
N PRO A 56 10.71 14.47 -12.15
CA PRO A 56 12.09 14.93 -12.29
C PRO A 56 12.44 16.13 -11.39
N ASP A 57 11.45 16.98 -11.05
CA ASP A 57 11.64 18.10 -10.13
C ASP A 57 11.90 17.67 -8.67
N SER A 58 11.79 16.36 -8.41
CA SER A 58 12.16 15.72 -7.15
C SER A 58 11.25 16.07 -5.97
N LYS A 59 10.09 16.66 -6.25
CA LYS A 59 9.14 17.16 -5.25
C LYS A 59 7.75 16.59 -5.47
N ASN A 60 7.26 16.57 -6.70
CA ASN A 60 5.92 16.12 -6.99
C ASN A 60 5.88 14.61 -7.24
N VAL A 61 4.82 13.96 -6.77
CA VAL A 61 4.49 12.57 -7.09
C VAL A 61 3.32 12.59 -8.06
N VAL A 62 3.53 12.01 -9.23
CA VAL A 62 2.59 12.07 -10.37
C VAL A 62 2.33 10.68 -10.92
N GLY A 63 1.31 10.55 -11.75
CA GLY A 63 1.07 9.34 -12.51
C GLY A 63 2.15 9.12 -13.56
N GLY A 64 2.73 7.91 -13.58
CA GLY A 64 3.70 7.47 -14.57
C GLY A 64 3.29 6.18 -15.27
N ASN A 65 3.90 5.91 -16.42
CA ASN A 65 3.85 4.59 -17.02
C ASN A 65 4.76 3.66 -16.21
N LYS A 66 4.26 2.49 -15.82
CA LYS A 66 5.05 1.49 -15.11
C LYS A 66 6.29 1.11 -15.92
N GLY A 67 7.46 1.24 -15.30
CA GLY A 67 8.74 0.85 -15.87
C GLY A 67 9.70 0.39 -14.78
N ALA A 68 10.99 0.35 -15.11
CA ALA A 68 12.06 -0.04 -14.18
C ALA A 68 12.73 1.18 -13.53
N SER A 69 12.11 2.36 -13.57
CA SER A 69 12.70 3.55 -12.97
C SER A 69 12.66 3.45 -11.45
N PRO A 70 13.80 3.62 -10.75
CA PRO A 70 13.82 3.68 -9.29
C PRO A 70 12.92 4.79 -8.70
N THR A 71 12.61 5.84 -9.46
CA THR A 71 11.68 6.91 -9.03
C THR A 71 10.25 6.43 -8.80
N GLN A 72 9.90 5.26 -9.34
CA GLN A 72 8.59 4.62 -9.22
C GLN A 72 8.53 3.55 -8.10
N ILE A 73 9.68 3.28 -7.47
CA ILE A 73 9.81 2.23 -6.47
C ILE A 73 9.77 2.87 -5.07
N TRP A 74 8.95 2.28 -4.22
CA TRP A 74 8.68 2.75 -2.87
C TRP A 74 8.96 1.62 -1.87
N THR A 75 9.24 2.00 -0.63
CA THR A 75 9.39 1.11 0.52
C THR A 75 8.62 1.68 1.69
N THR A 76 8.42 0.89 2.74
CA THR A 76 7.68 1.32 3.93
C THR A 76 8.49 1.20 5.20
N GLU A 77 8.23 2.13 6.11
CA GLU A 77 8.66 2.05 7.50
C GLU A 77 7.40 1.94 8.36
N VAL A 78 7.35 0.93 9.22
CA VAL A 78 6.21 0.68 10.11
C VAL A 78 6.17 1.78 11.18
N VAL A 79 5.04 2.50 11.25
CA VAL A 79 4.74 3.43 12.34
C VAL A 79 3.94 2.72 13.42
N ASN A 80 2.85 2.07 13.03
CA ASN A 80 2.04 1.24 13.91
C ASN A 80 1.36 0.11 13.12
N LYS A 81 1.83 -1.12 13.32
CA LYS A 81 1.32 -2.31 12.62
C LYS A 81 -0.13 -2.63 12.98
N SER A 82 -0.59 -2.36 14.20
CA SER A 82 -1.99 -2.66 14.59
C SER A 82 -3.00 -1.68 14.01
N GLN A 83 -2.54 -0.52 13.54
CA GLN A 83 -3.35 0.51 12.90
C GLN A 83 -3.06 0.64 11.40
N ASN A 84 -2.22 -0.23 10.84
CA ASN A 84 -1.75 -0.16 9.45
C ASN A 84 -1.19 1.23 9.09
N LEU A 85 -0.43 1.84 10.01
CA LEU A 85 0.21 3.13 9.79
C LEU A 85 1.65 2.95 9.34
N TYR A 86 1.98 3.58 8.21
CA TYR A 86 3.29 3.48 7.57
C TYR A 86 3.79 4.86 7.12
N TYR A 87 5.11 5.04 7.15
CA TYR A 87 5.75 6.01 6.27
C TYR A 87 6.06 5.31 4.95
N ILE A 88 5.79 6.00 3.83
CA ILE A 88 6.06 5.48 2.49
C ILE A 88 7.19 6.30 1.89
N ARG A 89 8.32 5.65 1.61
CA ARG A 89 9.57 6.29 1.23
C ARG A 89 9.93 5.94 -0.20
N ASN A 90 10.42 6.90 -0.98
CA ASN A 90 10.97 6.62 -2.30
C ASN A 90 12.33 5.92 -2.16
N VAL A 91 12.68 4.95 -3.01
CA VAL A 91 13.99 4.27 -2.86
C VAL A 91 15.17 5.12 -3.34
N THR A 92 14.95 6.09 -4.23
CA THR A 92 16.04 6.90 -4.79
C THR A 92 16.49 8.02 -3.86
N ARG A 93 15.64 8.39 -2.90
CA ARG A 93 15.84 9.56 -2.05
C ARG A 93 15.36 9.27 -0.64
N ASP A 94 15.96 9.91 0.36
CA ASP A 94 15.44 9.86 1.73
C ASP A 94 14.24 10.81 1.91
N THR A 95 13.24 10.64 1.04
CA THR A 95 12.02 11.42 1.00
C THR A 95 10.79 10.52 1.02
N TYR A 96 9.73 11.02 1.64
CA TYR A 96 8.53 10.30 2.01
C TYR A 96 7.31 10.93 1.34
N LEU A 97 6.31 10.11 1.03
CA LEU A 97 5.01 10.59 0.57
C LEU A 97 4.41 11.51 1.63
N SER A 98 4.04 12.72 1.23
CA SER A 98 3.47 13.73 2.11
C SER A 98 2.58 14.70 1.36
N ILE A 99 1.96 15.62 2.10
CA ILE A 99 1.31 16.82 1.55
C ILE A 99 1.81 18.06 2.29
N ASN A 100 1.56 19.24 1.72
CA ASN A 100 1.74 20.49 2.44
C ASN A 100 0.46 20.86 3.20
N GLY A 101 0.59 21.05 4.51
CA GLY A 101 -0.50 21.45 5.38
C GLY A 101 -1.58 20.37 5.54
N SER A 102 -2.78 20.80 5.92
CA SER A 102 -3.93 19.90 6.08
C SER A 102 -4.55 19.51 4.74
N PRO A 103 -5.12 18.30 4.63
CA PRO A 103 -5.80 17.88 3.40
C PRO A 103 -7.06 18.72 3.16
N ASN A 104 -7.26 19.12 1.91
CA ASN A 104 -8.33 20.01 1.46
C ASN A 104 -9.07 19.52 0.20
N GLY A 105 -8.71 18.33 -0.29
CA GLY A 105 -9.34 17.71 -1.46
C GLY A 105 -8.59 17.92 -2.78
N THR A 106 -7.57 18.79 -2.78
CA THR A 106 -6.80 19.15 -3.99
C THR A 106 -5.30 19.21 -3.76
N ASN A 107 -4.82 18.91 -2.54
CA ASN A 107 -3.38 18.91 -2.25
C ASN A 107 -2.68 17.93 -3.19
N PRO A 108 -1.61 18.36 -3.90
CA PRO A 108 -0.77 17.44 -4.63
C PRO A 108 -0.06 16.50 -3.65
N LEU A 109 0.11 15.24 -4.06
CA LEU A 109 0.98 14.32 -3.37
C LEU A 109 2.44 14.69 -3.65
N LEU A 110 3.23 14.80 -2.59
CA LEU A 110 4.62 15.24 -2.63
C LEU A 110 5.55 14.14 -2.13
N SER A 111 6.82 14.27 -2.47
CA SER A 111 7.92 13.54 -1.82
C SER A 111 8.79 14.56 -1.09
N THR A 112 8.80 14.51 0.24
CA THR A 112 9.52 15.49 1.08
C THR A 112 10.32 14.80 2.17
N THR A 113 11.23 15.52 2.82
CA THR A 113 11.96 15.01 3.99
C THR A 113 11.09 14.88 5.24
N ASN A 114 9.88 15.45 5.23
CA ASN A 114 8.96 15.35 6.35
C ASN A 114 8.20 14.03 6.28
N LYS A 115 8.35 13.21 7.32
CA LYS A 115 7.63 11.93 7.41
C LYS A 115 6.16 12.19 7.71
N GLN A 116 5.29 11.81 6.78
CA GLN A 116 3.84 11.79 6.97
C GLN A 116 3.39 10.34 7.05
N ALA A 117 2.73 9.97 8.14
CA ALA A 117 2.14 8.65 8.27
C ALA A 117 0.90 8.54 7.37
N TRP A 118 0.68 7.36 6.81
CA TRP A 118 -0.49 7.01 6.01
C TRP A 118 -1.12 5.75 6.57
N GLU A 119 -2.45 5.74 6.63
CA GLU A 119 -3.22 4.57 7.02
C GLU A 119 -3.57 3.76 5.78
N VAL A 120 -3.08 2.52 5.72
CA VAL A 120 -3.33 1.62 4.60
C VAL A 120 -4.46 0.68 4.98
N GLN A 121 -5.58 0.77 4.28
CA GLN A 121 -6.71 -0.11 4.51
C GLN A 121 -6.92 -1.04 3.29
N PRO A 122 -7.03 -2.36 3.49
CA PRO A 122 -7.43 -3.25 2.42
C PRO A 122 -8.86 -2.92 1.99
N ASN A 123 -9.14 -3.04 0.70
CA ASN A 123 -10.48 -2.87 0.19
C ASN A 123 -11.35 -4.06 0.64
N ALA A 124 -12.48 -3.80 1.29
CA ALA A 124 -13.32 -4.83 1.88
C ALA A 124 -13.83 -5.90 0.88
N ASN A 125 -13.87 -5.56 -0.41
CA ASN A 125 -14.38 -6.43 -1.47
C ASN A 125 -13.27 -7.19 -2.22
N ASP A 126 -12.01 -6.76 -2.08
CA ASP A 126 -10.87 -7.34 -2.78
C ASP A 126 -9.60 -7.18 -1.93
N GLY A 127 -9.13 -8.29 -1.35
CA GLY A 127 -7.95 -8.33 -0.49
C GLY A 127 -6.64 -7.98 -1.18
N GLN A 128 -6.63 -7.79 -2.51
CA GLN A 128 -5.46 -7.36 -3.28
C GLN A 128 -5.39 -5.85 -3.48
N LEU A 129 -6.47 -5.11 -3.20
CA LEU A 129 -6.54 -3.66 -3.37
C LEU A 129 -6.46 -2.95 -2.03
N VAL A 130 -5.88 -1.77 -2.05
CA VAL A 130 -5.78 -0.91 -0.87
C VAL A 130 -6.29 0.49 -1.17
N ARG A 131 -6.72 1.16 -0.10
CA ARG A 131 -6.91 2.61 -0.03
C ARG A 131 -5.91 3.16 0.97
N ILE A 132 -5.30 4.30 0.63
CA ILE A 132 -4.22 4.90 1.42
C ILE A 132 -4.71 6.25 1.95
N TYR A 133 -5.09 6.28 3.21
CA TYR A 133 -5.73 7.40 3.88
C TYR A 133 -4.72 8.31 4.57
N TYR A 134 -5.01 9.60 4.52
CA TYR A 134 -4.46 10.55 5.48
C TYR A 134 -5.04 10.21 6.87
N PRO A 135 -4.21 10.04 7.91
CA PRO A 135 -4.65 9.43 9.18
C PRO A 135 -5.86 10.10 9.80
N LEU A 136 -6.77 9.28 10.35
CA LEU A 136 -7.98 9.72 11.07
C LEU A 136 -8.88 10.64 10.24
N SER A 137 -8.90 10.46 8.91
CA SER A 137 -9.67 11.29 7.99
C SER A 137 -10.25 10.47 6.85
N ASN A 138 -11.19 11.06 6.11
CA ASN A 138 -11.73 10.47 4.89
C ASN A 138 -10.94 10.86 3.63
N PHE A 139 -9.82 11.57 3.78
CA PHE A 139 -8.97 11.92 2.66
C PHE A 139 -8.01 10.79 2.31
N LEU A 140 -7.83 10.49 1.03
CA LEU A 140 -6.96 9.43 0.56
C LEU A 140 -6.27 9.78 -0.76
N ILE A 141 -5.26 9.00 -1.11
CA ILE A 141 -4.50 9.14 -2.35
C ILE A 141 -5.40 8.78 -3.55
N ASP A 142 -5.48 9.70 -4.50
CA ASP A 142 -6.39 9.68 -5.65
C ASP A 142 -5.62 10.01 -6.94
N LEU A 143 -5.78 9.20 -7.99
CA LEU A 143 -5.34 9.58 -9.33
C LEU A 143 -6.40 10.49 -9.95
N ALA A 144 -6.07 11.79 -10.04
CA ALA A 144 -7.04 12.82 -10.39
C ALA A 144 -7.73 12.51 -11.73
N ALA A 145 -9.07 12.52 -11.73
CA ALA A 145 -9.91 12.22 -12.89
C ALA A 145 -9.65 10.85 -13.56
N SER A 146 -8.99 9.90 -12.87
CA SER A 146 -8.50 8.64 -13.46
C SER A 146 -7.62 8.86 -14.70
N ASP A 147 -6.92 9.99 -14.77
CA ASP A 147 -6.09 10.33 -15.92
C ASP A 147 -4.86 9.44 -15.97
N SER A 148 -4.77 8.61 -17.01
CA SER A 148 -3.68 7.64 -17.17
C SER A 148 -2.44 8.22 -17.85
N ARG A 149 -2.48 9.48 -18.27
CA ARG A 149 -1.35 10.13 -18.97
C ARG A 149 -0.17 10.31 -18.02
N PRO A 150 1.08 10.11 -18.49
CA PRO A 150 2.26 10.49 -17.73
C PRO A 150 2.21 11.96 -17.30
N GLY A 151 2.51 12.22 -16.03
CA GLY A 151 2.40 13.53 -15.41
C GLY A 151 1.01 13.86 -14.86
N ALA A 152 0.04 12.93 -14.95
CA ALA A 152 -1.27 13.10 -14.31
C ALA A 152 -1.11 13.37 -12.80
N ALA A 153 -1.95 14.26 -12.27
CA ALA A 153 -1.85 14.63 -10.87
C ALA A 153 -2.29 13.47 -9.97
N ILE A 154 -1.49 13.17 -8.95
CA ILE A 154 -1.92 12.37 -7.81
C ILE A 154 -2.19 13.35 -6.67
N ILE A 155 -3.40 13.32 -6.13
CA ILE A 155 -3.88 14.27 -5.12
C ILE A 155 -4.40 13.54 -3.89
N VAL A 156 -4.66 14.31 -2.83
CA VAL A 156 -5.34 13.82 -1.63
C VAL A 156 -6.78 14.33 -1.63
N ASN A 157 -7.73 13.42 -1.85
CA ASN A 157 -9.15 13.74 -2.03
C ASN A 157 -10.04 12.98 -1.03
N SER A 158 -11.10 13.63 -0.53
CA SER A 158 -12.09 13.01 0.37
C SER A 158 -13.40 12.65 -0.32
N THR A 159 -13.57 13.07 -1.57
CA THR A 159 -14.72 12.67 -2.37
C THR A 159 -14.55 11.19 -2.67
N GLN A 160 -15.16 10.34 -1.84
CA GLN A 160 -15.31 8.92 -2.16
C GLN A 160 -16.22 8.83 -3.37
N SER A 161 -15.62 8.92 -4.54
CA SER A 161 -16.23 8.44 -5.76
C SER A 161 -16.53 6.95 -5.52
N PRO A 162 -17.69 6.43 -5.93
CA PRO A 162 -17.84 4.97 -6.08
C PRO A 162 -16.80 4.37 -7.04
N GLY A 163 -16.02 5.22 -7.73
CA GLY A 163 -14.97 4.90 -8.67
C GLY A 163 -13.73 4.24 -8.09
N LEU A 164 -13.01 3.66 -9.04
CA LEU A 164 -11.76 2.92 -8.86
C LEU A 164 -10.55 3.85 -8.69
N ASN A 165 -10.73 5.17 -8.83
CA ASN A 165 -9.67 6.20 -8.91
C ASN A 165 -8.82 6.37 -7.63
N GLN A 166 -9.23 5.67 -6.58
CA GLN A 166 -8.71 5.71 -5.21
C GLN A 166 -8.23 4.33 -4.73
N GLN A 167 -8.25 3.35 -5.63
CA GLN A 167 -7.88 1.97 -5.34
C GLN A 167 -6.52 1.68 -5.96
N TRP A 168 -5.63 1.12 -5.16
CA TRP A 168 -4.25 0.90 -5.53
C TRP A 168 -3.88 -0.57 -5.32
N LYS A 169 -3.07 -1.11 -6.22
CA LYS A 169 -2.37 -2.38 -6.07
C LYS A 169 -0.97 -2.11 -5.55
N ILE A 170 -0.50 -3.01 -4.71
CA ILE A 170 0.88 -3.04 -4.24
C ILE A 170 1.56 -4.21 -4.94
N GLU A 171 2.40 -3.86 -5.89
CA GLU A 171 3.06 -4.83 -6.75
C GLU A 171 4.54 -4.86 -6.39
N ALA A 172 5.05 -6.02 -6.01
CA ALA A 172 6.46 -6.17 -5.66
C ALA A 172 7.36 -5.66 -6.80
N ALA A 173 8.37 -4.88 -6.45
CA ALA A 173 9.45 -4.50 -7.34
C ALA A 173 10.56 -5.55 -7.19
N THR A 174 10.69 -6.43 -8.19
CA THR A 174 11.74 -7.46 -8.27
C THR A 174 12.96 -6.97 -9.03
#